data_AF-A0A6J4DM55-F1
#
_entry.id   AF-A0A6J4DM55-F1
#
_cell.length_a   1.000
_cell.length_b   1.000
_cell.length_c   1.000
_cell.angle_alpha   90.00
_cell.angle_beta   90.00
_cell.angle_gamma   90.00
#
_symmetry.space_group_name_H-M   'P 1'
#
loop_
_entity.id
_entity.type
_entity.pdbx_description
1 polymer ?
#
loop_
_entity_poly.entity_id
_entity_poly.type
_entity_poly.pdbx_seq_one_letter_code
_entity_poly.pdbx_strand_id
1 'polypeptide(L)' 'MPIKELYVSQCDRNKGTGKAIMRFIARLALEQECLSLSWNAEKSNPGANRFYQALGGRINDHIVNYYLHGESLSKLASGI' A
#
# COMPACT_ATOMS: atom_id res chain seq x y z
N MET A 1 -8.98 3.55 -6.08
CA MET A 1 -9.20 2.27 -5.39
C MET A 1 -8.05 1.97 -4.43
N PRO A 2 -8.31 1.83 -3.12
CA PRO A 2 -7.30 1.50 -2.13
C PRO A 2 -6.99 -0.02 -2.11
N ILE A 3 -5.73 -0.38 -1.91
CA ILE A 3 -5.29 -1.76 -1.67
C ILE A 3 -4.89 -1.87 -0.20
N LYS A 4 -5.49 -2.83 0.52
CA LYS A 4 -5.17 -3.05 1.94
C LYS A 4 -3.82 -3.76 2.09
N GLU A 5 -3.69 -4.93 1.48
CA GLU A 5 -2.53 -5.80 1.62
C GLU A 5 -2.23 -6.53 0.31
N LEU A 6 -0.96 -6.78 0.05
CA LEU A 6 -0.48 -7.64 -1.01
C LEU A 6 0.64 -8.52 -0.46
N TYR A 7 0.44 -9.83 -0.55
CA TYR A 7 1.43 -10.81 -0.13
C TYR A 7 1.67 -11.85 -1.22
N VAL A 8 2.94 -12.18 -1.43
CA VAL A 8 3.36 -13.30 -2.28
C VAL A 8 4.21 -14.23 -1.44
N SER A 9 3.83 -15.51 -1.43
CA SER A 9 4.54 -16.59 -0.75
C SER A 9 6.03 -16.58 -1.14
N GLN A 10 6.91 -16.96 -0.23
CA GLN A 10 8.36 -16.93 -0.49
C GLN A 10 8.75 -17.77 -1.72
N CYS A 11 8.13 -18.94 -1.88
CA CYS A 11 8.37 -19.85 -3.00
C CYS A 11 8.03 -19.24 -4.36
N ASP A 12 7.16 -18.22 -4.41
CA ASP A 12 6.69 -17.60 -5.66
C ASP A 12 7.18 -16.16 -5.87
N ARG A 13 8.09 -15.68 -5.02
CA ARG A 13 8.75 -14.38 -5.23
C ARG A 13 9.68 -14.44 -6.44
N ASN A 14 9.91 -13.26 -7.03
CA ASN A 14 10.76 -13.07 -8.22
C ASN A 14 10.30 -13.81 -9.49
N LYS A 15 9.12 -14.45 -9.49
CA LYS A 15 8.50 -15.07 -10.68
C LYS A 15 7.54 -14.15 -11.42
N GLY A 16 7.44 -12.89 -11.02
CA GLY A 16 6.51 -11.91 -11.61
C GLY A 16 5.08 -11.93 -11.04
N THR A 17 4.76 -12.82 -10.10
CA THR A 17 3.43 -12.97 -9.48
C THR A 17 2.87 -11.65 -8.95
N GLY A 18 3.65 -10.91 -8.15
CA GLY A 18 3.20 -9.62 -7.60
C GLY A 18 2.89 -8.59 -8.68
N LYS A 19 3.68 -8.55 -9.77
CA LYS A 19 3.44 -7.66 -10.91
C LYS A 19 2.18 -8.05 -11.67
N ALA A 20 1.91 -9.34 -11.83
CA ALA A 20 0.69 -9.82 -12.46
C ALA A 20 -0.55 -9.43 -11.65
N ILE A 21 -0.51 -9.61 -10.32
CA ILE A 21 -1.60 -9.20 -9.41
C ILE A 21 -1.85 -7.69 -9.53
N MET A 22 -0.81 -6.85 -9.40
CA MET A 22 -0.96 -5.40 -9.50
C MET A 22 -1.51 -4.96 -10.86
N ARG A 23 -1.12 -5.61 -11.95
CA ARG A 23 -1.67 -5.35 -13.30
C ARG A 23 -3.14 -5.69 -13.40
N PHE A 24 -3.56 -6.81 -12.84
CA PHE A 24 -4.97 -7.20 -12.81
C PHE A 24 -5.80 -6.18 -12.02
N ILE A 25 -5.33 -5.79 -10.83
CA ILE A 25 -5.99 -4.77 -9.99
C ILE A 25 -6.09 -3.42 -10.74
N ALA A 26 -5.04 -3.01 -11.46
CA ALA A 26 -5.07 -1.78 -12.25
C ALA A 26 -6.09 -1.82 -13.40
N ARG A 27 -6.25 -2.97 -14.07
CA ARG A 27 -7.31 -3.14 -15.08
C ARG A 27 -8.69 -3.01 -14.46
N LEU A 28 -8.93 -3.72 -13.35
CA LEU A 28 -10.20 -3.65 -12.63
C LEU A 28 -10.51 -2.23 -12.16
N ALA A 29 -9.50 -1.48 -11.70
CA ALA A 29 -9.65 -0.08 -11.31
C ALA A 29 -10.18 0.77 -12.49
N LEU A 30 -9.58 0.61 -13.67
CA LEU A 30 -9.99 1.35 -14.86
C LEU A 30 -11.40 0.96 -15.34
N GLU A 31 -11.73 -0.33 -15.29
CA GLU A 31 -13.08 -0.84 -15.59
C GLU A 31 -14.14 -0.26 -14.65
N GLN A 32 -13.76 0.06 -13.41
CA GLN A 32 -14.61 0.70 -12.40
C GLN A 32 -14.46 2.23 -12.37
N GLU A 33 -13.91 2.83 -13.44
CA GLU A 33 -13.73 4.28 -13.58
C GLU A 33 -12.90 4.92 -12.43
N CYS A 34 -12.07 4.14 -11.74
CA CYS A 34 -11.16 4.66 -10.73
C CYS A 34 -9.99 5.39 -11.38
N LEU A 35 -9.73 6.61 -10.92
CA LEU A 35 -8.64 7.45 -11.41
C LEU A 35 -7.26 7.10 -10.82
N SER A 36 -7.23 6.33 -9.73
CA SER A 36 -5.99 6.02 -9.02
C SER A 36 -6.02 4.67 -8.29
N LEU A 37 -4.83 4.13 -8.07
CA LEU A 37 -4.57 3.08 -7.08
C LEU A 37 -3.75 3.67 -5.94
N SER A 38 -4.11 3.38 -4.70
CA SER A 38 -3.38 3.81 -3.52
C SER A 38 -3.13 2.65 -2.57
N TRP A 39 -1.95 2.64 -1.94
CA TRP A 39 -1.56 1.66 -0.95
C TRP A 39 -0.46 2.24 -0.05
N ASN A 40 -0.31 1.66 1.12
CA ASN A 40 0.78 1.99 2.04
C ASN A 40 1.85 0.89 1.97
N ALA A 41 3.11 1.29 2.02
CA ALA A 41 4.24 0.39 2.19
C ALA A 41 5.04 0.83 3.42
N GLU A 42 5.60 -0.13 4.15
CA GLU A 42 6.48 0.18 5.27
C GLU A 42 7.77 0.88 4.78
N LYS A 43 8.10 2.01 5.39
CA LYS A 43 9.34 2.76 5.07
C LYS A 43 10.59 1.89 5.24
N SER A 44 10.58 1.02 6.24
CA SER A 44 11.64 0.07 6.58
C SER A 44 11.75 -1.13 5.63
N ASN A 45 10.84 -1.29 4.66
CA ASN A 45 10.85 -2.41 3.71
C ASN A 45 11.38 -1.98 2.33
N PRO A 46 12.72 -1.95 2.13
CA PRO A 46 13.31 -1.47 0.89
C PRO A 46 12.97 -2.37 -0.32
N GLY A 47 12.69 -3.65 -0.09
CA GLY A 47 12.27 -4.58 -1.14
C GLY A 47 10.90 -4.21 -1.72
N ALA A 48 9.92 -3.98 -0.85
CA ALA A 48 8.60 -3.52 -1.25
C ALA A 48 8.67 -2.14 -1.94
N ASN A 49 9.43 -1.20 -1.37
CA ASN A 49 9.57 0.15 -1.92
C ASN A 49 10.16 0.13 -3.33
N ARG A 50 11.24 -0.62 -3.57
CA ARG A 50 11.81 -0.80 -4.92
C ARG A 50 10.83 -1.47 -5.88
N PHE A 51 10.09 -2.48 -5.42
CA PHE A 51 9.09 -3.16 -6.23
C PHE A 51 8.00 -2.18 -6.70
N TYR A 52 7.44 -1.37 -5.81
CA TYR A 52 6.40 -0.41 -6.16
C TYR A 52 6.90 0.72 -7.05
N GLN A 53 8.12 1.23 -6.80
CA GLN A 53 8.77 2.22 -7.67
C GLN A 53 8.98 1.66 -9.09
N ALA A 54 9.41 0.41 -9.23
CA ALA A 54 9.60 -0.24 -10.52
C ALA A 54 8.28 -0.46 -11.29
N LEU A 55 7.13 -0.42 -10.61
CA LEU A 55 5.81 -0.43 -11.24
C LEU A 55 5.32 0.97 -11.65
N GLY A 56 6.10 2.03 -11.39
CA GLY A 56 5.72 3.42 -11.62
C GLY A 56 5.00 4.07 -10.43
N GLY A 57 4.89 3.37 -9.29
CA GLY A 57 4.37 3.94 -8.05
C GLY A 57 5.26 5.07 -7.55
N ARG A 58 4.62 6.14 -7.06
CA ARG A 58 5.30 7.31 -6.49
C ARG A 58 4.84 7.50 -5.05
N ILE A 59 5.72 8.05 -4.22
CA ILE A 59 5.33 8.50 -2.88
C ILE A 59 4.36 9.66 -3.07
N ASN A 60 3.20 9.59 -2.42
CA ASN A 60 2.23 10.68 -2.41
C ASN A 60 2.58 11.63 -1.26
N ASP A 61 3.04 12.83 -1.59
CA ASP A 61 3.41 13.90 -0.66
C ASP A 61 2.22 14.77 -0.22
N HIS A 62 1.05 14.58 -0.84
CA HIS A 62 -0.20 15.28 -0.48
C HIS A 62 -1.00 14.57 0.63
N ILE A 63 -0.58 13.38 1.07
CA ILE A 63 -1.29 12.59 2.09
C ILE A 63 -0.46 12.53 3.37
N VAL A 64 -1.06 12.96 4.49
CA VAL A 64 -0.51 12.78 5.84
C VAL A 64 -1.17 11.56 6.48
N ASN A 65 -0.36 10.57 6.87
CA ASN A 65 -0.84 9.42 7.64
C ASN A 65 -0.77 9.75 9.14
N TYR A 66 -1.93 9.85 9.79
CA TYR A 66 -2.03 10.04 11.24
C TYR A 66 -1.98 8.70 11.96
N TYR A 67 -1.25 8.65 13.08
CA TYR A 67 -1.15 7.47 13.90
C TYR A 67 -1.24 7.86 15.38
N LEU A 68 -2.20 7.26 16.09
CA LEU A 68 -2.33 7.36 17.54
C LEU A 68 -1.85 6.07 18.17
N HIS A 69 -0.97 6.19 19.16
CA HIS A 69 -0.44 5.06 19.90
C HIS A 69 -0.16 5.43 21.35
N GLY A 70 -0.03 4.41 22.20
CA GLY A 70 0.34 4.56 23.59
C GLY A 70 -0.57 5.54 24.35
N GLU A 71 0.06 6.41 25.14
CA GLU A 71 -0.63 7.35 26.01
C GLU A 71 -1.63 8.26 25.28
N SER A 72 -1.27 8.77 24.09
CA SER A 72 -2.16 9.64 23.32
C SER A 72 -3.43 8.93 22.88
N LEU A 73 -3.35 7.63 22.55
CA LEU A 73 -4.51 6.81 22.22
C LEU A 73 -5.37 6.56 23.47
N SER A 74 -4.74 6.25 24.61
CA SER A 74 -5.44 6.04 25.88
C SER A 74 -6.17 7.29 26.37
N LYS A 75 -5.55 8.47 26.27
CA LYS A 75 -6.19 9.75 26.63
C LYS A 75 -7.44 10.01 25.79
N LEU A 76 -7.31 9.87 24.46
CA LEU A 76 -8.44 10.01 23.56
C LEU A 76 -9.59 9.05 23.92
N ALA A 77 -9.28 7.80 24.23
CA ALA A 77 -10.28 6.80 24.62
C ALA A 77 -10.95 7.11 25.97
N SER A 78 -10.23 7.74 26.90
CA SER A 78 -10.75 8.13 28.21
C SER A 78 -11.60 9.41 28.22
N GLY A 79 -11.56 10.19 27.13
CA GLY A 79 -12.29 11.46 27.04
C GLY A 79 -11.75 12.59 27.93
N ILE A 80 -10.49 12.45 28.40
CA ILE A 80 -9.76 13.43 29.22
C ILE A 80 -8.73 14.14 28.34
#